data_AF-A0A5C6W963-F1
#
_entry.id   AF-A0A5C6W963-F1
#
_cell.length_a   1.000
_cell.length_b   1.000
_cell.length_c   1.000
_cell.angle_alpha   90.00
_cell.angle_beta   90.00
_cell.angle_gamma   90.00
#
_symmetry.space_group_name_H-M   'P 1'
#
loop_
_entity.id
_entity.type
_entity.pdbx_description
1 polymer ?
#
loop_
_entity_poly.entity_id
_entity_poly.type
_entity_poly.pdbx_seq_one_letter_code
_entity_poly.pdbx_strand_id
1 'polypeptide(L)'
;MTKNLQHFSIFYLNFEKVFEIAMLLDNKVSVSQEETDDSKHTSKLTARVQAMLTAIFTARGEGSYEYTKSSGLKKTVEIKSTNAVILRDVVDEIKTTDEQIKVAIEDQLIIIHDLNLTIVNEEEMRQMKLIKEGALDRFTHEEISIGEVIKSFVTDYSYILTARKDEENYLLKIPSEVQNEFENNYTIDDLLMGKVTLIGIYKGVKKMSDLKSTFKYMIENEQNTGPSEVQHSTENGEVEESLETKYRYIDTLAIVQKIRLGDS
;
A
#
# COMPACT_ATOMS: atom_id res chain seq x y z
N MET A 1 -23.86 -6.90 13.00
CA MET A 1 -22.86 -6.30 12.11
C MET A 1 -21.93 -7.38 11.61
N THR A 2 -21.90 -7.58 10.30
CA THR A 2 -21.30 -8.75 9.65
C THR A 2 -19.79 -8.61 9.63
N LYS A 3 -19.11 -9.35 10.51
CA LYS A 3 -17.64 -9.53 10.60
C LYS A 3 -16.96 -9.99 9.31
N ASN A 4 -17.71 -10.35 8.27
CA ASN A 4 -17.25 -11.35 7.34
C ASN A 4 -17.12 -10.79 5.93
N LEU A 5 -15.87 -10.45 5.58
CA LEU A 5 -15.42 -10.21 4.22
C LEU A 5 -15.31 -11.57 3.50
N GLN A 6 -16.45 -12.23 3.24
CA GLN A 6 -16.46 -13.60 2.69
C GLN A 6 -16.03 -13.65 1.23
N HIS A 7 -16.46 -12.67 0.46
CA HIS A 7 -16.17 -12.55 -0.97
C HIS A 7 -15.60 -11.15 -1.21
N PHE A 8 -14.38 -11.10 -1.71
CA PHE A 8 -13.71 -9.85 -2.01
C PHE A 8 -12.79 -10.00 -3.22
N SER A 9 -12.62 -8.89 -3.93
CA SER A 9 -11.51 -8.70 -4.88
C SER A 9 -10.40 -7.93 -4.17
N ILE A 10 -9.15 -8.33 -4.40
CA ILE A 10 -7.99 -7.61 -3.88
C ILE A 10 -7.58 -6.60 -4.94
N PHE A 11 -7.55 -5.32 -4.56
CA PHE A 11 -7.01 -4.28 -5.40
C PHE A 11 -5.53 -4.01 -5.09
N TYR A 12 -5.19 -3.94 -3.80
CA TYR A 12 -3.82 -3.77 -3.34
C TYR A 12 -3.51 -4.77 -2.22
N LEU A 13 -2.30 -5.32 -2.22
CA LEU A 13 -1.79 -6.18 -1.16
C LEU A 13 -0.30 -5.98 -0.99
N ASN A 14 0.13 -5.53 0.19
CA ASN A 14 1.51 -5.68 0.61
C ASN A 14 1.73 -7.12 1.07
N PHE A 15 2.10 -8.00 0.12
CA PHE A 15 2.22 -9.43 0.37
C PHE A 15 3.23 -9.74 1.47
N GLU A 16 4.38 -9.07 1.50
CA GLU A 16 5.43 -9.33 2.49
C GLU A 16 4.93 -9.07 3.91
N LYS A 17 4.34 -7.89 4.15
CA LYS A 17 3.80 -7.53 5.46
C LYS A 17 2.67 -8.48 5.87
N VAL A 18 1.73 -8.78 4.97
CA VAL A 18 0.59 -9.65 5.26
C VAL A 18 1.05 -11.08 5.53
N PHE A 19 2.00 -11.59 4.76
CA PHE A 19 2.59 -12.92 4.95
C PHE A 19 3.30 -13.03 6.30
N GLU A 20 4.13 -12.04 6.66
CA GLU A 20 4.81 -12.02 7.95
C GLU A 20 3.82 -12.02 9.12
N ILE A 21 2.77 -11.18 9.05
CA ILE A 21 1.73 -11.11 10.08
C ILE A 21 0.97 -12.44 10.19
N ALA A 22 0.55 -13.03 9.06
CA ALA A 22 -0.12 -14.32 9.05
C ALA A 22 0.74 -15.42 9.70
N MET A 23 2.03 -15.45 9.36
CA MET A 23 2.99 -16.38 9.97
C MET A 23 3.13 -16.16 11.48
N LEU A 24 3.15 -14.91 11.95
CA LEU A 24 3.21 -14.61 13.39
C LEU A 24 1.94 -15.03 14.12
N LEU A 25 0.77 -14.83 13.51
CA LEU A 25 -0.52 -15.24 14.07
C LEU A 25 -0.60 -16.77 14.17
N ASP A 26 -0.22 -17.50 13.13
CA ASP A 26 -0.21 -18.97 13.11
C ASP A 26 0.79 -19.55 14.13
N ASN A 27 1.99 -18.96 14.23
CA ASN A 27 2.96 -19.35 15.25
C ASN A 27 2.48 -19.06 16.68
N LYS A 28 1.76 -17.95 16.92
CA LYS A 28 1.17 -17.67 18.23
C LYS A 28 0.17 -18.74 18.65
N VAL A 29 -0.64 -19.25 17.70
CA VAL A 29 -1.55 -20.37 17.94
C VAL A 29 -0.76 -21.65 18.27
N SER A 30 0.33 -21.91 17.54
CA SER A 30 1.17 -23.10 17.73
C SER A 30 1.98 -23.06 19.04
N VAL A 31 2.55 -21.91 19.41
CA VAL A 31 3.32 -21.69 20.65
C VAL A 31 2.42 -21.73 21.89
N SER A 32 1.15 -21.31 21.78
CA SER A 32 0.19 -21.47 22.88
C SER A 32 -0.08 -22.94 23.26
N GLN A 33 0.29 -23.89 22.39
CA GLN A 33 0.23 -25.33 22.66
C GLN A 33 1.56 -25.90 23.16
N GLU A 34 2.69 -25.19 22.99
CA GLU A 34 4.03 -25.65 23.35
C GLU A 34 4.75 -24.57 24.18
N GLU A 35 4.57 -24.58 25.50
CA GLU A 35 5.37 -23.74 26.40
C GLU A 35 6.83 -24.23 26.43
N THR A 36 7.78 -23.52 25.80
CA THR A 36 9.13 -23.15 26.35
C THR A 36 10.04 -22.42 25.33
N ASP A 37 10.77 -21.41 25.84
CA ASP A 37 12.04 -20.80 25.36
C ASP A 37 11.97 -19.65 24.31
N ASP A 38 11.81 -18.41 24.80
CA ASP A 38 11.33 -17.23 24.06
C ASP A 38 12.33 -16.46 23.16
N SER A 39 13.66 -16.59 23.31
CA SER A 39 14.59 -15.63 22.65
C SER A 39 15.32 -16.14 21.40
N LYS A 40 15.44 -17.46 21.21
CA LYS A 40 16.08 -18.07 20.03
C LYS A 40 15.11 -18.35 18.88
N HIS A 41 13.81 -18.26 19.13
CA HIS A 41 12.78 -18.64 18.16
C HIS A 41 12.42 -17.51 17.19
N THR A 42 12.44 -16.25 17.63
CA THR A 42 12.08 -15.09 16.79
C THR A 42 13.06 -14.91 15.61
N SER A 43 14.36 -14.98 15.87
CA SER A 43 15.39 -14.85 14.82
C SER A 43 15.35 -16.00 13.80
N LYS A 44 15.06 -17.24 14.26
CA LYS A 44 14.85 -18.39 13.37
C LYS A 44 13.58 -18.25 12.53
N LEU A 45 12.52 -17.69 13.10
CA LEU A 45 11.26 -17.46 12.40
C LEU A 45 11.43 -16.42 11.29
N THR A 46 12.04 -15.27 11.58
CA THR A 46 12.31 -14.23 10.56
C THR A 46 13.15 -14.78 9.40
N ALA A 47 14.20 -15.56 9.69
CA ALA A 47 15.02 -16.19 8.65
C ALA A 47 14.22 -17.19 7.79
N ARG A 48 13.33 -17.97 8.41
CA ARG A 48 12.45 -18.90 7.70
C ARG A 48 11.44 -18.18 6.82
N VAL A 49 10.85 -17.09 7.32
CA VAL A 49 9.94 -16.21 6.57
C VAL A 49 10.63 -15.64 5.34
N GLN A 50 11.83 -15.07 5.50
CA GLN A 50 12.62 -14.53 4.38
C GLN A 50 12.98 -15.60 3.33
N ALA A 51 13.38 -16.80 3.76
CA ALA A 51 13.68 -17.90 2.84
C ALA A 51 12.44 -18.33 2.03
N MET A 52 11.27 -18.38 2.69
CA MET A 52 10.01 -18.73 2.03
C MET A 52 9.53 -17.64 1.06
N LEU A 53 9.63 -16.37 1.44
CA LEU A 53 9.34 -15.23 0.56
C LEU A 53 10.23 -15.26 -0.68
N THR A 54 11.55 -15.46 -0.50
CA THR A 54 12.51 -15.56 -1.62
C THR A 54 12.10 -16.65 -2.60
N ALA A 55 11.76 -17.85 -2.12
CA ALA A 55 11.33 -18.96 -2.97
C ALA A 55 10.03 -18.66 -3.73
N ILE A 56 9.09 -17.92 -3.14
CA ILE A 56 7.85 -17.51 -3.78
C ILE A 56 8.13 -16.46 -4.87
N PHE A 57 8.97 -15.46 -4.59
CA PHE A 57 9.27 -14.38 -5.53
C PHE A 57 10.12 -14.83 -6.71
N THR A 58 11.13 -15.68 -6.51
CA THR A 58 11.88 -16.27 -7.64
C THR A 58 10.95 -17.08 -8.55
N ALA A 59 9.99 -17.80 -7.98
CA ALA A 59 8.97 -18.50 -8.75
C ALA A 59 7.99 -17.57 -9.50
N ARG A 60 7.86 -16.29 -9.11
CA ARG A 60 7.02 -15.25 -9.76
C ARG A 60 7.78 -14.45 -10.84
N GLY A 61 9.08 -14.20 -10.66
CA GLY A 61 9.86 -13.27 -11.49
C GLY A 61 10.47 -13.84 -12.79
N GLU A 62 10.69 -15.14 -12.89
CA GLU A 62 11.34 -15.74 -14.07
C GLU A 62 10.35 -16.14 -15.17
N GLY A 63 10.02 -15.17 -16.02
CA GLY A 63 9.47 -15.44 -17.36
C GLY A 63 10.57 -15.82 -18.36
N SER A 64 11.15 -17.03 -18.28
CA SER A 64 11.68 -17.85 -19.40
C SER A 64 12.73 -18.88 -18.94
N TYR A 65 12.38 -20.18 -18.91
CA TYR A 65 12.78 -21.22 -19.88
C TYR A 65 12.62 -22.64 -19.28
N GLU A 66 11.95 -23.52 -20.06
CA GLU A 66 11.83 -24.99 -19.95
C GLU A 66 11.32 -25.65 -18.64
N TYR A 67 10.02 -26.00 -18.59
CA TYR A 67 9.56 -27.38 -18.86
C TYR A 67 8.01 -27.47 -18.88
N THR A 68 7.50 -28.23 -19.86
CA THR A 68 6.14 -28.78 -20.04
C THR A 68 4.90 -27.85 -20.10
N LYS A 69 4.42 -27.64 -21.35
CA LYS A 69 3.10 -27.15 -21.76
C LYS A 69 1.95 -27.82 -20.96
N SER A 70 1.37 -27.10 -19.99
CA SER A 70 -0.06 -27.17 -19.57
C SER A 70 -0.40 -26.34 -18.31
N SER A 71 0.57 -25.79 -17.54
CA SER A 71 0.33 -25.31 -16.16
C SER A 71 0.31 -23.79 -15.92
N GLY A 72 0.49 -22.94 -16.93
CA GLY A 72 0.59 -21.47 -16.74
C GLY A 72 -0.66 -20.83 -16.08
N LEU A 73 -1.85 -21.31 -16.45
CA LEU A 73 -3.12 -20.91 -15.83
C LEU A 73 -3.23 -21.43 -14.39
N LYS A 74 -2.77 -22.66 -14.14
CA LYS A 74 -2.82 -23.32 -12.84
C LYS A 74 -1.95 -22.60 -11.80
N LYS A 75 -0.74 -22.18 -12.20
CA LYS A 75 0.23 -21.50 -11.34
C LYS A 75 -0.20 -20.07 -10.95
N THR A 76 -0.82 -19.34 -11.89
CA THR A 76 -1.40 -18.01 -11.60
C THR A 76 -2.58 -18.11 -10.65
N VAL A 77 -3.44 -19.12 -10.82
CA VAL A 77 -4.56 -19.40 -9.91
C VAL A 77 -4.07 -19.83 -8.53
N GLU A 78 -3.02 -20.66 -8.44
CA GLU A 78 -2.40 -21.06 -7.16
C GLU A 78 -1.84 -19.84 -6.40
N ILE A 79 -1.10 -18.95 -7.06
CA ILE A 79 -0.55 -17.73 -6.42
C ILE A 79 -1.65 -16.76 -5.97
N LYS A 80 -2.69 -16.54 -6.80
CA LYS A 80 -3.84 -15.69 -6.44
C LYS A 80 -4.68 -16.29 -5.31
N SER A 81 -4.85 -17.62 -5.32
CA SER A 81 -5.46 -18.36 -4.22
C SER A 81 -4.67 -18.13 -2.92
N THR A 82 -3.33 -18.11 -2.96
CA THR A 82 -2.49 -17.83 -1.80
C THR A 82 -2.74 -16.42 -1.24
N ASN A 83 -2.77 -15.38 -2.07
CA ASN A 83 -2.98 -14.00 -1.62
C ASN A 83 -4.31 -13.83 -0.86
N ALA A 84 -5.41 -14.37 -1.41
CA ALA A 84 -6.72 -14.27 -0.79
C ALA A 84 -6.86 -15.13 0.47
N VAL A 85 -6.25 -16.33 0.49
CA VAL A 85 -6.25 -17.20 1.67
C VAL A 85 -5.50 -16.55 2.82
N ILE A 86 -4.25 -16.12 2.60
CA ILE A 86 -3.41 -15.52 3.64
C ILE A 86 -4.01 -14.22 4.16
N LEU A 87 -4.55 -13.37 3.28
CA LEU A 87 -5.22 -12.15 3.71
C LEU A 87 -6.44 -12.46 4.58
N ARG A 88 -7.18 -13.52 4.27
CA ARG A 88 -8.35 -13.92 5.05
C ARG A 88 -7.96 -14.37 6.46
N ASP A 89 -6.88 -15.14 6.59
CA ASP A 89 -6.34 -15.54 7.90
C ASP A 89 -6.02 -14.32 8.77
N VAL A 90 -5.44 -13.27 8.18
CA VAL A 90 -5.19 -12.01 8.89
C VAL A 90 -6.49 -11.28 9.25
N VAL A 91 -7.44 -11.19 8.30
CA VAL A 91 -8.72 -10.50 8.51
C VAL A 91 -9.54 -11.13 9.63
N ASP A 92 -9.54 -12.45 9.74
CA ASP A 92 -10.31 -13.18 10.76
C ASP A 92 -9.84 -12.87 12.20
N GLU A 93 -8.57 -12.48 12.36
CA GLU A 93 -7.98 -12.07 13.64
C GLU A 93 -8.23 -10.60 14.00
N ILE A 94 -8.73 -9.78 13.07
CA ILE A 94 -8.97 -8.35 13.31
C ILE A 94 -10.20 -8.16 14.20
N LYS A 95 -10.02 -7.43 15.30
CA LYS A 95 -11.09 -7.13 16.26
C LYS A 95 -11.59 -5.69 16.20
N THR A 96 -10.75 -4.78 15.73
CA THR A 96 -11.03 -3.35 15.71
C THR A 96 -11.58 -2.96 14.35
N THR A 97 -12.82 -2.48 14.33
CA THR A 97 -13.51 -2.01 13.13
C THR A 97 -13.58 -0.48 13.08
N ASP A 98 -14.21 0.05 12.04
CA ASP A 98 -14.51 1.47 11.86
C ASP A 98 -15.23 2.11 13.06
N GLU A 99 -16.14 1.39 13.72
CA GLU A 99 -16.87 1.90 14.90
C GLU A 99 -15.97 2.14 16.11
N GLN A 100 -14.88 1.38 16.22
CA GLN A 100 -13.98 1.41 17.37
C GLN A 100 -12.75 2.28 17.13
N ILE A 101 -12.65 2.92 15.96
CA ILE A 101 -11.45 3.64 15.57
C ILE A 101 -11.13 4.80 16.53
N LYS A 102 -12.15 5.43 17.14
CA LYS A 102 -11.98 6.53 18.10
C LYS A 102 -11.20 6.11 19.34
N VAL A 103 -11.28 4.84 19.72
CA VAL A 103 -10.63 4.25 20.90
C VAL A 103 -9.52 3.24 20.52
N ALA A 104 -9.18 3.16 19.24
CA ALA A 104 -8.12 2.27 18.77
C ALA A 104 -6.76 2.69 19.36
N ILE A 105 -5.95 1.69 19.67
CA ILE A 105 -4.59 1.87 20.18
C ILE A 105 -3.62 1.75 18.99
N GLU A 106 -2.55 2.52 19.01
CA GLU A 106 -1.49 2.40 18.01
C GLU A 106 -0.98 0.95 17.92
N ASP A 107 -0.56 0.57 16.72
CA ASP A 107 -0.09 -0.77 16.33
C ASP A 107 -1.15 -1.88 16.35
N GLN A 108 -2.44 -1.53 16.52
CA GLN A 108 -3.52 -2.49 16.35
C GLN A 108 -3.83 -2.76 14.87
N LEU A 109 -4.09 -4.02 14.53
CA LEU A 109 -4.73 -4.39 13.27
C LEU A 109 -6.16 -3.86 13.25
N ILE A 110 -6.52 -3.21 12.15
CA ILE A 110 -7.82 -2.58 11.95
C ILE A 110 -8.39 -2.91 10.56
N ILE A 111 -9.72 -2.89 10.46
CA ILE A 111 -10.44 -3.00 9.21
C ILE A 111 -11.49 -1.88 9.13
N ILE A 112 -11.49 -1.15 8.02
CA ILE A 112 -12.39 -0.02 7.80
C ILE A 112 -13.15 -0.22 6.51
N HIS A 113 -14.46 -0.38 6.63
CA HIS A 113 -15.33 -0.69 5.50
C HIS A 113 -15.82 0.57 4.78
N ASP A 114 -16.16 0.40 3.50
CA ASP A 114 -16.96 1.35 2.73
C ASP A 114 -16.35 2.77 2.63
N LEU A 115 -15.03 2.86 2.48
CA LEU A 115 -14.31 4.11 2.25
C LEU A 115 -14.35 4.52 0.77
N ASN A 116 -14.57 5.79 0.50
CA ASN A 116 -14.24 6.39 -0.80
C ASN A 116 -12.89 7.08 -0.67
N LEU A 117 -11.94 6.68 -1.51
CA LEU A 117 -10.58 7.20 -1.48
C LEU A 117 -10.47 8.44 -2.37
N THR A 118 -9.59 9.36 -1.99
CA THR A 118 -9.20 10.51 -2.80
C THR A 118 -7.67 10.58 -2.80
N ILE A 119 -7.09 10.80 -3.97
CA ILE A 119 -5.64 10.96 -4.14
C ILE A 119 -5.25 12.42 -3.92
N VAL A 120 -4.22 12.64 -3.10
CA VAL A 120 -3.76 14.01 -2.79
C VAL A 120 -2.62 14.44 -3.70
N ASN A 121 -1.74 13.51 -4.10
CA ASN A 121 -0.55 13.81 -4.89
C ASN A 121 -0.65 13.33 -6.35
N GLU A 122 -1.84 13.45 -6.96
CA GLU A 122 -2.13 12.90 -8.29
C GLU A 122 -1.20 13.45 -9.38
N GLU A 123 -0.94 14.76 -9.36
CA GLU A 123 -0.04 15.41 -10.32
C GLU A 123 1.39 14.88 -10.22
N GLU A 124 1.92 14.79 -8.99
CA GLU A 124 3.23 14.21 -8.69
C GLU A 124 3.30 12.77 -9.23
N MET A 125 2.27 11.96 -8.99
CA MET A 125 2.23 10.57 -9.46
C MET A 125 2.25 10.45 -10.98
N ARG A 126 1.53 11.33 -11.69
CA ARG A 126 1.55 11.35 -13.17
C ARG A 126 2.93 11.71 -13.72
N GLN A 127 3.55 12.75 -13.18
CA GLN A 127 4.91 13.16 -13.57
C GLN A 127 5.90 12.01 -13.32
N MET A 128 5.78 11.37 -12.16
CA MET A 128 6.66 10.29 -11.76
C MET A 128 6.50 9.04 -12.62
N LYS A 129 5.27 8.71 -13.02
CA LYS A 129 4.99 7.63 -13.97
C LYS A 129 5.69 7.85 -15.32
N LEU A 130 5.64 9.08 -15.85
CA LEU A 130 6.35 9.43 -17.10
C LEU A 130 7.87 9.24 -16.95
N ILE A 131 8.43 9.64 -15.81
CA ILE A 131 9.86 9.46 -15.51
C ILE A 131 10.20 7.96 -15.44
N LYS A 132 9.39 7.15 -14.73
CA LYS A 132 9.56 5.69 -14.66
C LYS A 132 9.49 5.01 -16.04
N GLU A 133 8.63 5.51 -16.93
CA GLU A 133 8.48 5.03 -18.30
C GLU A 133 9.62 5.47 -19.24
N GLY A 134 10.63 6.19 -18.72
CA GLY A 134 11.84 6.51 -19.45
C GLY A 134 11.82 7.84 -20.18
N ALA A 135 10.89 8.76 -19.83
CA ALA A 135 10.86 10.10 -20.41
C ALA A 135 12.20 10.85 -20.29
N LEU A 136 12.99 10.53 -19.24
CA LEU A 136 14.28 11.16 -18.98
C LEU A 136 15.50 10.37 -19.48
N ASP A 137 15.32 9.17 -20.05
CA ASP A 137 16.43 8.32 -20.48
C ASP A 137 17.22 8.92 -21.66
N ARG A 138 16.67 9.93 -22.33
CA ARG A 138 17.31 10.66 -23.45
C ARG A 138 18.16 11.85 -23.01
N PHE A 139 18.10 12.26 -21.73
CA PHE A 139 18.86 13.38 -21.20
C PHE A 139 20.19 12.88 -20.61
N THR A 140 21.17 12.69 -21.48
CA THR A 140 22.55 12.37 -21.10
C THR A 140 23.45 13.55 -21.47
N HIS A 141 24.21 14.06 -20.50
CA HIS A 141 25.19 15.13 -20.71
C HIS A 141 26.46 14.80 -19.92
N GLU A 142 27.62 14.92 -20.56
CA GLU A 142 28.94 14.83 -19.92
C GLU A 142 29.12 13.61 -18.98
N GLU A 143 28.85 12.40 -19.46
CA GLU A 143 28.97 11.13 -18.72
C GLU A 143 28.03 10.96 -17.51
N ILE A 144 27.19 11.96 -17.19
CA ILE A 144 26.18 11.86 -16.14
C ILE A 144 24.81 11.53 -16.77
N SER A 145 24.25 10.39 -16.36
CA SER A 145 22.88 10.01 -16.69
C SER A 145 21.92 10.70 -15.72
N ILE A 146 21.30 11.79 -16.16
CA ILE A 146 20.28 12.52 -15.38
C ILE A 146 19.13 11.57 -15.02
N GLY A 147 18.78 10.65 -15.93
CA GLY A 147 17.81 9.59 -15.68
C GLY A 147 18.19 8.68 -14.51
N GLU A 148 19.46 8.31 -14.35
CA GLU A 148 19.91 7.47 -13.22
C GLU A 148 19.91 8.21 -11.88
N VAL A 149 20.31 9.49 -11.88
CA VAL A 149 20.24 10.34 -10.69
C VAL A 149 18.79 10.50 -10.24
N ILE A 150 17.89 10.80 -11.17
CA ILE A 150 16.46 10.99 -10.85
C ILE A 150 15.82 9.68 -10.42
N LYS A 151 16.17 8.54 -11.02
CA LYS A 151 15.68 7.22 -10.59
C LYS A 151 15.91 6.96 -9.11
N SER A 152 16.98 7.48 -8.50
CA SER A 152 17.24 7.33 -7.05
C SER A 152 16.25 8.10 -6.16
N PHE A 153 15.62 9.16 -6.67
CA PHE A 153 14.56 9.93 -6.01
C PHE A 153 13.15 9.45 -6.38
N VAL A 154 13.04 8.56 -7.36
CA VAL A 154 11.78 7.96 -7.87
C VAL A 154 11.48 6.64 -7.14
N THR A 155 12.35 6.15 -6.27
CA THR A 155 12.16 4.86 -5.60
C THR A 155 11.38 4.95 -4.28
N ASP A 156 11.26 6.14 -3.67
CA ASP A 156 10.61 6.35 -2.37
C ASP A 156 9.21 6.98 -2.47
N TYR A 157 8.72 7.25 -3.68
CA TYR A 157 7.41 7.85 -3.87
C TYR A 157 6.28 6.86 -3.61
N SER A 158 5.12 7.43 -3.30
CA SER A 158 3.95 6.67 -2.91
C SER A 158 2.69 7.44 -3.21
N TYR A 159 1.61 6.73 -3.49
CA TYR A 159 0.28 7.32 -3.48
C TYR A 159 -0.08 7.73 -2.06
N ILE A 160 -0.46 9.00 -1.88
CA ILE A 160 -1.02 9.49 -0.63
C ILE A 160 -2.52 9.62 -0.84
N LEU A 161 -3.28 8.85 -0.07
CA LEU A 161 -4.72 8.76 -0.19
C LEU A 161 -5.38 9.20 1.11
N THR A 162 -6.44 9.98 0.97
CA THR A 162 -7.32 10.36 2.07
C THR A 162 -8.68 9.72 1.88
N ALA A 163 -9.42 9.58 2.98
CA ALA A 163 -10.83 9.23 2.94
C ALA A 163 -11.54 9.92 4.10
N ARG A 164 -12.78 10.31 3.89
CA ARG A 164 -13.64 10.80 4.96
C ARG A 164 -14.80 9.84 5.16
N LYS A 165 -14.99 9.39 6.38
CA LYS A 165 -16.16 8.58 6.77
C LYS A 165 -16.62 9.04 8.15
N ASP A 166 -17.91 9.35 8.23
CA ASP A 166 -18.52 9.98 9.41
C ASP A 166 -17.79 11.30 9.77
N GLU A 167 -17.30 11.41 11.01
CA GLU A 167 -16.54 12.55 11.51
C GLU A 167 -15.02 12.34 11.44
N GLU A 168 -14.57 11.23 10.84
CA GLU A 168 -13.17 10.82 10.86
C GLU A 168 -12.53 10.97 9.48
N ASN A 169 -11.31 11.51 9.48
CA ASN A 169 -10.46 11.60 8.31
C ASN A 169 -9.37 10.53 8.40
N TYR A 170 -9.20 9.78 7.33
CA TYR A 170 -8.22 8.71 7.20
C TYR A 170 -7.13 9.14 6.24
N LEU A 171 -5.91 8.69 6.54
CA LEU A 171 -4.74 8.92 5.71
C LEU A 171 -3.99 7.60 5.58
N LEU A 172 -3.66 7.23 4.36
CA LEU A 172 -2.93 6.02 4.07
C LEU A 172 -1.93 6.26 2.94
N LYS A 173 -0.90 5.42 2.92
CA LYS A 173 0.17 5.45 1.92
C LYS A 173 0.23 4.11 1.21
N ILE A 174 0.34 4.13 -0.12
CA ILE A 174 0.64 2.95 -0.94
C ILE A 174 2.00 3.18 -1.59
N PRO A 175 3.05 2.43 -1.22
CA PRO A 175 4.34 2.49 -1.91
C PRO A 175 4.16 2.23 -3.40
N SER A 176 4.82 3.03 -4.25
CA SER A 176 4.77 2.81 -5.68
C SER A 176 5.97 1.99 -6.14
N GLU A 177 5.69 0.75 -6.54
CA GLU A 177 6.70 -0.15 -7.11
C GLU A 177 6.89 0.08 -8.61
N VAL A 178 7.99 -0.42 -9.19
CA VAL A 178 8.31 -0.21 -10.62
C VAL A 178 7.39 -1.06 -11.52
N GLN A 179 6.84 -2.17 -11.02
CA GLN A 179 5.96 -3.07 -11.75
C GLN A 179 4.90 -3.68 -10.81
N ASN A 180 3.67 -3.88 -11.29
CA ASN A 180 2.59 -4.59 -10.60
C ASN A 180 2.22 -4.03 -9.21
N GLU A 181 2.07 -2.71 -9.10
CA GLU A 181 1.66 -2.02 -7.86
C GLU A 181 0.33 -2.51 -7.28
N PHE A 182 -0.58 -2.93 -8.17
CA PHE A 182 -1.92 -3.37 -7.85
C PHE A 182 -2.15 -4.79 -8.36
N GLU A 183 -2.99 -5.53 -7.64
CA GLU A 183 -3.34 -6.89 -7.99
C GLU A 183 -4.23 -6.92 -9.24
N ASN A 184 -4.17 -8.00 -10.01
CA ASN A 184 -5.10 -8.26 -11.13
C ASN A 184 -5.20 -7.16 -12.21
N ASN A 185 -4.16 -6.35 -12.39
CA ASN A 185 -4.15 -5.20 -13.31
C ASN A 185 -5.17 -4.11 -12.94
N TYR A 186 -5.60 -4.04 -11.68
CA TYR A 186 -6.25 -2.84 -11.19
C TYR A 186 -5.32 -1.64 -11.30
N THR A 187 -5.90 -0.46 -11.35
CA THR A 187 -5.19 0.81 -11.39
C THR A 187 -5.57 1.65 -10.18
N ILE A 188 -4.83 2.73 -9.97
CA ILE A 188 -5.22 3.72 -8.96
C ILE A 188 -6.62 4.28 -9.24
N ASP A 189 -6.99 4.45 -10.50
CA ASP A 189 -8.32 4.96 -10.88
C ASP A 189 -9.42 4.01 -10.43
N ASP A 190 -9.22 2.69 -10.56
CA ASP A 190 -10.17 1.68 -10.08
C ASP A 190 -10.36 1.74 -8.55
N LEU A 191 -9.31 2.11 -7.80
CA LEU A 191 -9.35 2.33 -6.36
C LEU A 191 -10.19 3.54 -5.98
N LEU A 192 -10.08 4.62 -6.77
CA LEU A 192 -10.79 5.87 -6.56
C LEU A 192 -12.26 5.75 -6.98
N MET A 193 -12.56 4.84 -7.91
CA MET A 193 -13.90 4.56 -8.40
C MET A 193 -14.68 3.62 -7.47
N GLY A 194 -15.21 4.20 -6.38
CA GLY A 194 -16.22 3.57 -5.55
C GLY A 194 -15.76 3.28 -4.12
N LYS A 195 -16.46 2.33 -3.48
CA LYS A 195 -16.25 1.99 -2.07
C LYS A 195 -15.32 0.80 -1.91
N VAL A 196 -14.30 0.97 -1.09
CA VAL A 196 -13.31 -0.05 -0.75
C VAL A 196 -13.28 -0.30 0.76
N THR A 197 -12.71 -1.45 1.13
CA THR A 197 -12.39 -1.79 2.51
C THR A 197 -10.88 -1.72 2.67
N LEU A 198 -10.44 -0.99 3.69
CA LEU A 198 -9.04 -0.81 4.05
C LEU A 198 -8.69 -1.75 5.20
N ILE A 199 -7.59 -2.49 5.03
CA ILE A 199 -7.02 -3.36 6.06
C ILE A 199 -5.60 -2.84 6.34
N GLY A 200 -5.28 -2.62 7.60
CA GLY A 200 -4.00 -2.03 7.95
C GLY A 200 -3.68 -2.04 9.43
N ILE A 201 -2.56 -1.42 9.77
CA ILE A 201 -2.11 -1.20 11.15
C ILE A 201 -2.38 0.27 11.50
N TYR A 202 -3.09 0.52 12.61
CA TYR A 202 -3.32 1.88 13.07
C TYR A 202 -2.05 2.51 13.61
N LYS A 203 -1.69 3.70 13.13
CA LYS A 203 -0.45 4.40 13.50
C LYS A 203 -0.69 5.75 14.18
N GLY A 204 -1.88 5.90 14.76
CA GLY A 204 -2.26 7.09 15.51
C GLY A 204 -2.72 8.25 14.62
N VAL A 205 -2.74 9.44 15.20
CA VAL A 205 -3.15 10.66 14.51
C VAL A 205 -1.92 11.39 13.96
N LYS A 206 -1.91 11.68 12.66
CA LYS A 206 -0.83 12.37 11.94
C LYS A 206 -1.36 13.57 11.17
N LYS A 207 -0.45 14.46 10.79
CA LYS A 207 -0.75 15.56 9.88
C LYS A 207 -0.29 15.20 8.47
N MET A 208 -0.95 15.79 7.47
CA MET A 208 -0.55 15.62 6.07
C MET A 208 0.89 16.09 5.81
N SER A 209 1.35 17.10 6.54
CA SER A 209 2.73 17.63 6.47
C SER A 209 3.80 16.59 6.80
N ASP A 210 3.46 15.53 7.53
CA ASP A 210 4.41 14.52 7.98
C ASP A 210 4.79 13.54 6.85
N LEU A 211 4.11 13.60 5.69
CA LEU A 211 4.24 12.64 4.59
C LEU A 211 4.97 13.19 3.34
N LYS A 212 5.78 14.25 3.47
CA LYS A 212 6.51 14.81 2.31
C LYS A 212 7.48 13.78 1.69
N SER A 213 7.46 13.66 0.37
CA SER A 213 8.41 12.85 -0.42
C SER A 213 9.74 13.59 -0.64
N THR A 214 10.82 12.85 -0.93
CA THR A 214 12.12 13.45 -1.29
C THR A 214 12.02 14.29 -2.57
N PHE A 215 11.21 13.84 -3.54
CA PHE A 215 10.93 14.60 -4.76
C PHE A 215 10.26 15.94 -4.48
N LYS A 216 9.23 15.96 -3.62
CA LYS A 216 8.57 17.19 -3.21
C LYS A 216 9.54 18.15 -2.52
N TYR A 217 10.43 17.63 -1.67
CA TYR A 217 11.50 18.42 -1.06
C TYR A 217 12.43 19.04 -2.12
N MET A 218 12.79 18.31 -3.18
CA MET A 218 13.64 18.82 -4.27
C MET A 218 12.98 19.97 -5.03
N ILE A 219 11.71 19.80 -5.47
CA ILE A 219 10.99 20.84 -6.22
C ILE A 219 10.73 22.08 -5.38
N GLU A 220 10.27 21.91 -4.13
CA GLU A 220 9.97 23.04 -3.23
C GLU A 220 11.22 23.88 -2.91
N ASN A 221 12.41 23.27 -2.91
CA ASN A 221 13.66 23.99 -2.67
C ASN A 221 14.15 24.78 -3.89
N GLU A 222 13.82 24.36 -5.12
CA GLU A 222 14.13 25.15 -6.31
C GLU A 222 13.25 26.41 -6.39
N GLN A 223 11.96 26.29 -6.05
CA GLN A 223 11.03 27.43 -6.12
C GLN A 223 11.29 28.53 -5.07
N ASN A 224 12.03 28.23 -3.99
CA ASN A 224 12.39 29.21 -2.96
C ASN A 224 13.68 30.01 -3.25
N THR A 225 14.28 29.89 -4.44
CA THR A 225 15.52 30.59 -4.81
C THR A 225 15.36 31.75 -5.81
N GLY A 226 14.13 32.11 -6.20
CA GLY A 226 13.83 33.30 -7.02
C GLY A 226 13.38 34.51 -6.17
N PRO A 227 13.68 35.76 -6.57
CA PRO A 227 13.17 36.94 -5.87
C PRO A 227 11.63 36.94 -5.96
N SER A 228 10.98 37.22 -4.83
CA SER A 228 9.52 37.28 -4.72
C SER A 228 8.89 38.16 -5.79
N GLU A 229 8.25 37.55 -6.79
CA GLU A 229 7.28 38.24 -7.65
C GLU A 229 5.86 37.81 -7.28
N VAL A 230 5.11 38.85 -6.93
CA VAL A 230 3.70 38.96 -6.58
C VAL A 230 2.79 37.90 -7.22
N GLN A 231 2.06 37.19 -6.35
CA GLN A 231 0.97 36.28 -6.68
C GLN A 231 -0.05 36.93 -7.61
N HIS A 232 -0.28 36.33 -8.79
CA HIS A 232 -1.50 36.55 -9.55
C HIS A 232 -2.48 35.41 -9.24
N SER A 233 -3.55 35.78 -8.54
CA SER A 233 -4.68 34.93 -8.19
C SER A 233 -5.30 34.34 -9.45
N THR A 234 -5.17 33.03 -9.63
CA THR A 234 -6.12 32.28 -10.46
C THR A 234 -7.03 31.55 -9.49
N GLU A 235 -8.26 32.07 -9.35
CA GLU A 235 -9.36 31.37 -8.71
C GLU A 235 -9.63 30.07 -9.49
N ASN A 236 -9.07 28.96 -9.02
CA ASN A 236 -9.67 27.64 -9.20
C ASN A 236 -9.82 27.07 -7.79
N GLY A 237 -11.08 26.93 -7.38
CA GLY A 237 -11.45 26.39 -6.07
C GLY A 237 -11.10 24.91 -5.99
N GLU A 238 -9.84 24.62 -5.69
CA GLU A 238 -9.43 23.35 -5.12
C GLU A 238 -9.23 23.57 -3.62
N VAL A 239 -9.85 22.70 -2.84
CA VAL A 239 -9.87 22.77 -1.38
C VAL A 239 -8.43 22.71 -0.89
N GLU A 240 -7.88 23.86 -0.47
CA GLU A 240 -6.73 23.90 0.43
C GLU A 240 -7.15 23.20 1.73
N GLU A 241 -7.01 21.87 1.75
CA GLU A 241 -7.21 21.08 2.95
C GLU A 241 -6.16 21.55 3.96
N SER A 242 -6.62 22.25 5.00
CA SER A 242 -5.72 22.99 5.90
C SER A 242 -4.60 22.08 6.39
N LEU A 243 -3.35 22.58 6.38
CA LEU A 243 -2.17 21.88 6.91
C LEU A 243 -2.32 21.46 8.40
N GLU A 244 -3.39 21.91 9.07
CA GLU A 244 -3.74 21.56 10.45
C GLU A 244 -4.70 20.38 10.57
N THR A 245 -5.30 19.90 9.48
CA THR A 245 -6.23 18.78 9.51
C THR A 245 -5.53 17.53 10.05
N LYS A 246 -6.14 16.93 11.07
CA LYS A 246 -5.67 15.70 11.72
C LYS A 246 -6.29 14.50 11.03
N TYR A 247 -5.46 13.52 10.72
CA TYR A 247 -5.88 12.26 10.09
C TYR A 247 -5.51 11.07 10.95
N ARG A 248 -6.35 10.04 10.91
CA ARG A 248 -6.01 8.71 11.40
C ARG A 248 -5.14 8.02 10.36
N TYR A 249 -3.86 7.88 10.68
CA TYR A 249 -2.89 7.27 9.79
C TYR A 249 -2.96 5.75 9.89
N ILE A 250 -3.02 5.10 8.74
CA ILE A 250 -3.12 3.66 8.60
C ILE A 250 -1.98 3.20 7.72
N ASP A 251 -1.12 2.33 8.25
CA ASP A 251 -0.15 1.62 7.44
C ASP A 251 -0.88 0.52 6.66
N THR A 252 -0.98 0.72 5.35
CA THR A 252 -1.79 -0.11 4.45
C THR A 252 -1.21 -1.50 4.32
N LEU A 253 -2.01 -2.52 4.61
CA LEU A 253 -1.69 -3.92 4.34
C LEU A 253 -2.41 -4.38 3.07
N ALA A 254 -3.71 -4.08 2.96
CA ALA A 254 -4.50 -4.43 1.79
C ALA A 254 -5.65 -3.45 1.57
N ILE A 255 -6.05 -3.32 0.30
CA ILE A 255 -7.28 -2.64 -0.10
C ILE A 255 -8.09 -3.61 -0.93
N VAL A 256 -9.32 -3.82 -0.52
CA VAL A 256 -10.20 -4.85 -1.08
C VAL A 256 -11.57 -4.29 -1.38
N GLN A 257 -12.18 -4.80 -2.44
CA GLN A 257 -13.58 -4.51 -2.75
C GLN A 257 -14.44 -5.68 -2.30
N LYS A 258 -15.43 -5.40 -1.44
CA LYS A 258 -16.42 -6.39 -1.05
C LYS A 258 -17.33 -6.71 -2.22
N ILE A 259 -17.42 -8.00 -2.59
CA ILE A 259 -18.31 -8.46 -3.66
C ILE A 259 -19.66 -8.83 -3.05
N ARG A 260 -20.73 -8.20 -3.54
CA ARG A 260 -22.10 -8.57 -3.21
C ARG A 260 -22.60 -9.53 -4.28
N LEU A 261 -22.81 -10.77 -3.90
CA LEU A 261 -23.57 -11.70 -4.72
C LEU A 261 -25.03 -11.28 -4.56
N GLY A 262 -25.65 -10.77 -5.62
CA GLY A 262 -27.04 -10.33 -5.55
C GLY A 262 -27.92 -11.46 -5.03
N ASP A 263 -28.82 -11.15 -4.10
CA ASP A 263 -29.87 -12.09 -3.72
C ASP A 263 -30.71 -12.36 -4.97
N SER A 264 -30.74 -13.61 -5.42
CA SER A 264 -31.72 -14.08 -6.40
C SER A 264 -33.01 -14.44 -5.70
#